data_AF-A0A2E4SKT5-F1
#
_entry.id   AF-A0A2E4SKT5-F1
#
_cell.length_a   1.000
_cell.length_b   1.000
_cell.length_c   1.000
_cell.angle_alpha   90.00
_cell.angle_beta   90.00
_cell.angle_gamma   90.00
#
_symmetry.space_group_name_H-M   'P 1'
#
loop_
_entity.id
_entity.type
_entity.pdbx_description
1 polymer ?
#
loop_
_entity_poly.entity_id
_entity_poly.type
_entity_poly.pdbx_seq_one_letter_code
_entity_poly.pdbx_strand_id
1 'polypeptide(L)'
;MWAKKRLEMSMTQEQLAGALGISQSAVSQMLSCRMLISTEMVMKIAVVLGQSPTSIDPAYFKRFDMNRSEMIGFLALELMKLKPSERNKIMQETRRMNKRDNKRQSRIVT
;
A
#
# COMPACT_ATOMS: atom_id res chain seq x y z
N MET A 1 5.62 1.16 -13.28
CA MET A 1 5.58 -0.21 -12.70
C MET A 1 4.20 -0.60 -12.18
N TRP A 2 3.54 0.22 -11.35
CA TRP A 2 2.20 -0.08 -10.82
C TRP A 2 1.09 -0.19 -11.89
N ALA A 3 1.17 0.59 -12.98
CA ALA A 3 0.25 0.50 -14.12
C ALA A 3 0.22 -0.90 -14.78
N LYS A 4 1.37 -1.58 -14.82
CA LYS A 4 1.50 -2.96 -15.32
C LYS A 4 0.85 -3.95 -14.34
N LYS A 5 1.05 -3.76 -13.03
CA LYS A 5 0.45 -4.60 -11.99
C LYS A 5 -1.08 -4.55 -11.99
N ARG A 6 -1.67 -3.39 -12.30
CA ARG A 6 -3.13 -3.25 -12.52
C ARG A 6 -3.62 -4.21 -13.62
N LEU A 7 -2.88 -4.31 -14.73
CA LEU A 7 -3.21 -5.22 -15.83
C LEU A 7 -3.06 -6.69 -15.42
N GLU A 8 -2.02 -7.02 -14.65
CA GLU A 8 -1.82 -8.38 -14.11
C GLU A 8 -2.96 -8.82 -13.17
N MET A 9 -3.62 -7.87 -12.49
CA MET A 9 -4.78 -8.14 -11.63
C MET A 9 -6.11 -8.00 -12.38
N SER A 10 -6.09 -7.83 -13.71
CA SER A 10 -7.30 -7.69 -14.55
C SER A 10 -8.25 -6.58 -14.09
N MET A 11 -7.72 -5.52 -13.47
CA MET A 11 -8.53 -4.47 -12.86
C MET A 11 -8.74 -3.30 -13.82
N THR A 12 -9.98 -2.90 -14.09
CA THR A 12 -10.28 -1.79 -15.02
C THR A 12 -9.93 -0.43 -14.41
N GLN A 13 -9.85 0.62 -15.24
CA GLN A 13 -9.62 1.98 -14.72
C GLN A 13 -10.80 2.46 -13.86
N GLU A 14 -12.02 2.04 -14.19
CA GLU A 14 -13.24 2.36 -13.44
C GLU A 14 -13.26 1.68 -12.07
N GLN A 15 -12.88 0.40 -12.00
CA GLN A 15 -12.75 -0.31 -10.72
C GLN A 15 -11.66 0.33 -9.84
N LEU A 16 -10.53 0.69 -10.44
CA LEU A 16 -9.48 1.42 -9.72
C LEU A 16 -9.96 2.79 -9.24
N ALA A 17 -10.70 3.52 -10.08
CA ALA A 17 -11.27 4.81 -9.73
C ALA A 17 -12.24 4.70 -8.55
N GLY A 18 -13.12 3.69 -8.57
CA GLY A 18 -14.03 3.38 -7.48
C GLY A 18 -13.30 3.02 -6.18
N ALA A 19 -12.25 2.20 -6.25
CA ALA A 19 -11.45 1.83 -5.09
C ALA A 19 -10.64 3.00 -4.50
N LEU A 20 -10.20 3.94 -5.34
CA LEU A 20 -9.44 5.12 -4.94
C LEU A 20 -10.33 6.31 -4.54
N GLY A 21 -11.64 6.26 -4.85
CA GLY A 21 -12.57 7.35 -4.60
C GLY A 21 -12.31 8.59 -5.48
N ILE A 22 -11.83 8.39 -6.71
CA ILE A 22 -11.54 9.46 -7.68
C ILE A 22 -12.24 9.21 -9.00
N SER A 23 -12.20 10.18 -9.92
CA SER A 23 -12.75 10.00 -11.26
C SER A 23 -11.89 9.05 -12.11
N GLN A 24 -12.53 8.36 -13.06
CA GLN A 24 -11.81 7.53 -14.04
C GLN A 24 -10.86 8.37 -14.91
N SER A 25 -11.22 9.64 -15.19
CA SER A 25 -10.33 10.59 -15.87
C SER A 25 -9.05 10.87 -15.08
N ALA A 26 -9.14 11.02 -13.75
CA ALA A 26 -7.97 11.21 -12.90
C ALA A 26 -7.06 9.97 -12.92
N VAL A 27 -7.64 8.77 -12.87
CA VAL A 27 -6.87 7.51 -13.03
C VAL A 27 -6.15 7.47 -14.38
N SER A 28 -6.82 7.85 -15.47
CA SER A 28 -6.20 7.90 -16.80
C SER A 28 -5.04 8.90 -16.87
N GLN A 29 -5.19 10.07 -16.26
CA GLN A 29 -4.12 11.08 -16.18
C GLN A 29 -2.94 10.62 -15.31
N MET A 30 -3.20 9.90 -14.22
CA MET A 30 -2.15 9.28 -13.40
C MET A 30 -1.37 8.21 -14.17
N LEU A 31 -2.07 7.35 -14.91
CA LEU A 31 -1.45 6.28 -15.70
C LEU A 31 -0.63 6.82 -16.88
N SER A 32 -1.04 7.96 -17.43
CA SER A 32 -0.32 8.67 -18.50
C SER A 32 0.75 9.63 -17.98
N CYS A 33 1.03 9.63 -16.67
CA CYS A 33 1.99 10.53 -16.01
C CYS A 33 1.72 12.03 -16.23
N ARG A 34 0.47 12.40 -16.56
CA ARG A 34 0.04 13.80 -16.73
C ARG A 34 -0.43 14.45 -15.43
N MET A 35 -0.67 13.64 -14.40
CA MET A 35 -1.03 14.09 -13.06
C MET A 35 -0.02 13.54 -12.06
N LEU A 36 0.51 14.43 -11.22
CA LEU A 36 1.33 14.02 -10.08
C LEU A 36 0.46 13.29 -9.06
N ILE A 37 0.99 12.20 -8.52
CA ILE A 37 0.33 11.43 -7.48
C ILE A 37 0.80 11.94 -6.11
N SER A 38 -0.15 12.30 -5.25
CA SER A 38 0.16 12.67 -3.87
C SER A 38 0.59 11.44 -3.07
N THR A 39 1.23 11.66 -1.94
CA THR A 39 1.59 10.60 -0.99
C THR A 39 0.40 9.77 -0.55
N GLU A 40 -0.70 10.43 -0.18
CA GLU A 40 -1.93 9.75 0.21
C GLU A 40 -2.42 8.83 -0.91
N MET A 41 -2.32 9.30 -2.16
CA MET A 41 -2.69 8.50 -3.32
C MET A 41 -1.76 7.31 -3.51
N VAL A 42 -0.45 7.47 -3.29
CA VAL A 42 0.51 6.36 -3.31
C VAL A 42 0.14 5.29 -2.28
N MET A 43 -0.26 5.68 -1.05
CA MET A 43 -0.73 4.74 -0.04
C MET A 43 -2.01 4.03 -0.45
N LYS A 44 -3.01 4.76 -0.95
CA LYS A 44 -4.27 4.17 -1.40
C LYS A 44 -4.04 3.17 -2.53
N ILE A 45 -3.21 3.51 -3.52
CA ILE A 45 -2.82 2.59 -4.59
C ILE A 45 -2.10 1.36 -4.01
N ALA A 46 -1.17 1.55 -3.08
CA ALA A 46 -0.44 0.46 -2.45
C ALA A 46 -1.38 -0.51 -1.73
N VAL A 47 -2.37 0.00 -0.98
CA VAL A 47 -3.39 -0.82 -0.31
C VAL A 47 -4.25 -1.56 -1.33
N VAL A 48 -4.77 -0.87 -2.35
CA VAL A 48 -5.64 -1.47 -3.39
C VAL A 48 -4.90 -2.56 -4.18
N LEU A 49 -3.62 -2.35 -4.49
CA LEU A 49 -2.81 -3.28 -5.26
C LEU A 49 -2.10 -4.34 -4.39
N GLY A 50 -2.26 -4.30 -3.07
CA GLY A 50 -1.59 -5.20 -2.14
C GLY A 50 -0.05 -5.11 -2.21
N GLN A 51 0.49 -3.91 -2.46
CA GLN A 51 1.93 -3.68 -2.59
C GLN A 51 2.45 -2.68 -1.56
N SER A 52 3.78 -2.56 -1.47
CA SER A 52 4.42 -1.51 -0.68
C SER A 52 4.29 -0.14 -1.38
N PRO A 53 4.07 0.97 -0.66
CA PRO A 53 4.17 2.33 -1.22
C PRO A 53 5.44 2.57 -2.06
N THR A 54 6.57 1.95 -1.67
CA THR A 54 7.85 2.05 -2.39
C THR A 54 7.88 1.35 -3.75
N SER A 55 7.00 0.38 -4.01
CA SER A 55 6.90 -0.24 -5.35
C SER A 55 6.09 0.63 -6.32
N ILE A 56 5.29 1.56 -5.79
CA ILE A 56 4.51 2.53 -6.56
C ILE A 56 5.35 3.78 -6.79
N ASP A 57 5.93 4.35 -5.72
CA ASP A 57 6.86 5.47 -5.74
C ASP A 57 8.13 5.10 -4.94
N PRO A 58 9.25 4.76 -5.60
CA PRO A 58 10.50 4.41 -4.92
C PRO A 58 11.07 5.53 -4.03
N ALA A 59 10.70 6.79 -4.31
CA ALA A 59 11.11 7.93 -3.52
C ALA A 59 10.15 8.23 -2.36
N TYR A 60 9.11 7.42 -2.14
CA TYR A 60 8.09 7.64 -1.11
C TYR A 60 8.73 7.96 0.24
N PHE A 61 9.56 7.07 0.80
CA PHE A 61 10.24 7.32 2.08
C PHE A 61 11.44 8.26 2.01
N LYS A 62 11.86 8.72 0.82
CA LYS A 62 12.89 9.77 0.70
C LYS A 62 12.28 11.17 0.74
N ARG A 63 11.00 11.31 0.35
CA ARG A 63 10.27 12.59 0.33
C ARG A 63 9.70 12.95 1.69
N PHE A 64 9.33 11.95 2.45
CA PHE A 64 9.17 12.09 3.89
C PHE A 64 10.55 11.90 4.45
N ASP A 65 11.21 12.96 4.92
CA ASP A 65 12.42 12.86 5.75
C ASP A 65 12.05 12.25 7.13
N MET A 66 11.18 11.23 7.11
CA MET A 66 10.59 10.58 8.25
C MET A 66 11.50 9.43 8.65
N ASN A 67 12.06 9.56 9.83
CA ASN A 67 12.75 8.45 10.44
C ASN A 67 11.77 7.31 10.76
N ARG A 68 12.32 6.14 11.10
CA ARG A 68 11.54 4.93 11.40
C ARG A 68 10.47 5.17 12.47
N SER A 69 10.75 6.01 13.46
CA SER A 69 9.82 6.29 14.57
C SER A 69 8.62 7.12 14.10
N GLU A 70 8.85 8.11 13.24
CA GLU A 70 7.77 8.92 12.67
C GLU A 70 6.88 8.08 11.76
N MET A 71 7.46 7.17 10.97
CA MET A 71 6.71 6.23 10.15
C MET A 71 5.82 5.31 11.01
N ILE A 72 6.36 4.78 12.11
CA ILE A 72 5.59 3.98 13.07
C ILE A 72 4.44 4.81 13.66
N GLY A 73 4.70 6.05 14.04
CA GLY A 73 3.69 6.97 14.59
C GLY A 73 2.55 7.23 13.61
N PHE A 74 2.87 7.55 12.36
CA PHE A 74 1.88 7.76 11.30
C PHE A 74 1.03 6.51 11.05
N LEU A 75 1.65 5.34 10.90
CA LEU A 75 0.93 4.09 10.70
C LEU A 75 0.03 3.73 11.90
N ALA A 76 0.48 4.03 13.12
CA ALA A 76 -0.32 3.83 14.33
C ALA A 76 -1.57 4.72 14.35
N LEU A 77 -1.43 6.00 13.99
CA LEU A 77 -2.55 6.93 13.87
C LEU A 77 -3.54 6.50 12.78
N GLU A 78 -3.04 6.02 11.65
CA GLU A 78 -3.90 5.55 10.55
C GLU A 78 -4.66 4.26 10.95
N LEU A 79 -4.02 3.34 11.67
CA LEU A 79 -4.68 2.17 12.25
C LEU A 79 -5.76 2.54 13.26
N MET A 80 -5.62 3.67 13.95
CA MET A 80 -6.61 4.16 14.91
C MET A 80 -7.91 4.61 14.25
N LYS A 81 -7.87 5.04 12.97
CA LYS A 81 -9.05 5.45 12.21
C LYS A 81 -9.93 4.28 11.75
N LEU A 82 -9.37 3.06 11.73
CA LEU A 82 -10.10 1.85 11.34
C LEU A 82 -11.03 1.37 12.45
N LYS A 83 -12.12 0.69 12.07
CA LYS A 83 -13.02 0.05 13.02
C LYS A 83 -12.26 -1.04 13.80
N PRO A 84 -12.62 -1.30 15.07
CA PRO A 84 -11.94 -2.32 15.88
C PRO A 84 -11.86 -3.70 15.21
N SER A 85 -12.88 -4.09 14.45
CA SER A 85 -12.93 -5.36 13.72
C SER A 85 -11.90 -5.43 12.59
N GLU A 86 -11.70 -4.34 11.86
CA GLU A 86 -10.71 -4.23 10.76
C GLU A 86 -9.30 -4.21 11.33
N ARG A 87 -9.08 -3.44 12.41
CA ARG A 87 -7.80 -3.41 13.12
C ARG A 87 -7.41 -4.79 13.65
N ASN A 88 -8.36 -5.52 14.24
CA ASN A 88 -8.12 -6.87 14.75
C ASN A 88 -7.76 -7.87 13.64
N LYS A 89 -8.40 -7.78 12.46
CA LYS A 89 -8.04 -8.61 11.30
C LYS A 89 -6.59 -8.35 10.88
N ILE A 90 -6.21 -7.09 10.71
CA ILE A 90 -4.85 -6.69 10.33
C ILE A 90 -3.84 -7.19 11.38
N MET A 91 -4.13 -7.02 12.67
CA MET A 91 -3.24 -7.51 13.74
C MET A 91 -3.07 -9.05 13.71
N GLN A 92 -4.14 -9.80 13.44
CA GLN A 92 -4.07 -11.26 13.32
C GLN A 92 -3.26 -11.69 12.09
N GLU A 93 -3.43 -11.03 10.95
CA GLU A 93 -2.65 -11.29 9.74
C GLU A 93 -1.17 -10.98 9.95
N THR A 94 -0.83 -9.84 10.58
CA THR A 94 0.55 -9.48 10.92
C THR A 94 1.20 -10.52 11.84
N ARG A 95 0.46 -11.02 12.85
CA ARG A 95 0.94 -12.12 13.72
C ARG A 95 1.18 -13.42 12.94
N ARG A 96 0.32 -13.73 11.96
CA ARG A 96 0.48 -14.91 11.09
C ARG A 96 1.68 -14.80 10.16
N MET A 97 1.95 -13.61 9.61
CA MET A 97 3.13 -13.36 8.78
C MET A 97 4.42 -13.56 9.59
N ASN A 98 4.53 -12.96 10.78
CA ASN A 98 5.71 -13.11 11.65
C ASN A 98 6.01 -14.59 11.98
N LYS A 99 4.98 -15.40 12.25
CA LYS A 99 5.15 -16.85 12.46
C LYS A 99 5.64 -17.58 11.20
N ARG A 100 5.21 -17.18 10.00
CA ARG A 100 5.64 -17.78 8.73
C ARG A 100 7.08 -17.43 8.40
N ASP A 101 7.50 -16.20 8.69
CA ASP A 101 8.87 -15.73 8.44
C ASP A 101 9.87 -16.41 9.38
N ASN A 102 9.54 -16.53 10.68
CA ASN A 102 10.36 -17.29 11.63
C ASN A 102 10.51 -18.77 11.23
N LYS A 103 9.44 -19.40 10.71
CA LYS A 103 9.47 -20.79 10.24
C LYS A 103 10.29 -20.96 8.95
N ARG A 104 10.37 -19.93 8.11
CA ARG A 104 11.22 -19.92 6.91
C ARG A 104 12.68 -19.72 7.29
N GLN A 105 12.98 -18.79 8.19
CA GLN A 105 14.35 -18.58 8.68
C GLN A 105 14.89 -19.81 9.41
N SER A 106 14.10 -20.47 10.25
CA SER A 106 14.54 -21.69 10.94
C SER A 106 14.91 -22.84 9.99
N ARG A 107 14.31 -22.90 8.79
CA ARG A 107 14.61 -23.93 7.77
C ARG A 107 15.83 -23.63 6.91
N ILE A 108 16.32 -22.40 6.90
CA ILE A 108 17.51 -22.00 6.12
C ILE A 108 18.79 -22.20 6.95
N VAL A 109 18.67 -22.29 8.28
CA VAL A 109 19.79 -22.44 9.22
C VAL A 109 19.96 -23.91 9.67
N THR A 110 19.28 -24.87 9.03
CA THR A 110 19.46 -26.32 9.23
C THR A 110 19.87 -26.97 7.92
#